data_AF-A0A924EB32-F1
#
_entry.id   AF-A0A924EB32-F1
#
_cell.length_a   1.000
_cell.length_b   1.000
_cell.length_c   1.000
_cell.angle_alpha   90.00
_cell.angle_beta   90.00
_cell.angle_gamma   90.00
#
_symmetry.space_group_name_H-M   'P 1'
#
loop_
_entity.id
_entity.type
_entity.pdbx_description
1 polymer ?
#
loop_
_entity_poly.entity_id
_entity_poly.type
_entity_poly.pdbx_seq_one_letter_code
_entity_poly.pdbx_strand_id
1 'polypeptide(L)' 'DYHVATPAMAALARTEHIYKEQRFSDHAPMTVDYELAF' A
#
# COMPACT_ATOMS: atom_id res chain seq x y z
N ASP A 1 -9.49 3.87 -0.76
CA ASP A 1 -8.87 3.72 0.58
C ASP A 1 -7.53 4.46 0.61
N TYR A 2 -6.96 4.73 1.80
CA TYR A 2 -5.70 5.47 1.94
C TYR A 2 -4.75 4.80 2.94
N HIS A 3 -3.44 4.87 2.65
CA HIS A 3 -2.38 4.56 3.59
C HIS A 3 -1.64 5.87 3.90
N VAL A 4 -1.95 6.50 5.03
CA VAL A 4 -1.31 7.74 5.46
C VAL A 4 -0.15 7.41 6.39
N ALA A 5 1.05 7.84 6.02
CA ALA A 5 2.29 7.53 6.74
C ALA A 5 3.04 8.81 7.15
N THR A 6 3.87 8.72 8.20
CA THR A 6 4.80 9.80 8.57
C THR A 6 5.83 10.01 7.44
N PRO A 7 6.46 11.20 7.34
CA PRO A 7 7.40 11.48 6.25
C PRO A 7 8.53 10.46 6.12
N ALA A 8 9.07 9.98 7.26
CA ALA A 8 10.14 8.98 7.27
C ALA A 8 9.69 7.62 6.70
N MET A 9 8.46 7.19 7.01
CA MET A 9 7.90 5.96 6.45
C MET A 9 7.54 6.12 4.98
N ALA A 10 6.90 7.24 4.62
CA ALA A 10 6.52 7.53 3.23
C ALA A 10 7.72 7.54 2.28
N ALA A 11 8.89 8.03 2.75
CA ALA A 11 10.12 8.01 1.98
C ALA A 11 10.63 6.59 1.64
N LEU A 12 10.17 5.57 2.37
CA LEU A 12 10.55 4.17 2.14
C LEU A 12 9.54 3.43 1.25
N ALA A 13 8.39 4.03 0.90
CA ALA A 13 7.44 3.41 -0.01
C ALA A 13 8.06 3.26 -1.41
N ARG A 14 7.84 2.11 -2.06
CA ARG A 14 8.41 1.81 -3.39
C ARG A 14 7.36 1.47 -4.41
N THR A 15 6.39 0.67 -4.03
CA THR A 15 5.33 0.21 -4.92
C THR A 15 4.01 0.18 -4.21
N GLU A 16 2.97 0.57 -4.93
CA GLU A 16 1.58 0.47 -4.55
C GLU A 16 0.83 -0.41 -5.55
N HIS A 17 -0.17 -1.14 -5.05
CA HIS A 17 -1.04 -1.94 -5.90
C HIS A 17 -2.48 -1.94 -5.39
N ILE A 18 -3.43 -1.83 -6.33
CA ILE A 18 -4.87 -1.97 -6.08
C ILE A 18 -5.31 -3.25 -6.79
N TYR A 19 -5.68 -4.27 -6.02
CA TYR A 19 -6.05 -5.58 -6.56
C TYR A 19 -7.52 -5.59 -7.02
N LYS A 20 -7.74 -5.78 -8.33
CA LYS A 20 -9.08 -5.72 -8.95
C LYS A 20 -9.51 -6.98 -9.68
N GLU A 21 -8.68 -8.02 -9.73
CA GLU A 21 -8.97 -9.25 -10.49
C GLU A 21 -10.09 -10.07 -9.87
N GLN A 22 -10.17 -10.12 -8.55
CA GLN A 22 -11.27 -10.76 -7.82
C GLN A 22 -11.90 -9.79 -6.81
N ARG A 23 -13.24 -9.83 -6.74
CA ARG A 23 -14.01 -9.04 -5.78
C ARG A 23 -14.19 -9.82 -4.47
N PHE A 24 -13.66 -9.26 -3.38
CA PHE A 24 -13.82 -9.80 -2.03
C PHE A 24 -14.77 -8.97 -1.16
N SER A 25 -14.86 -7.66 -1.39
CA SER A 25 -15.76 -6.73 -0.71
C SER A 25 -16.36 -5.71 -1.71
N ASP A 26 -17.08 -4.72 -1.21
CA ASP A 26 -17.36 -3.44 -1.87
C ASP A 26 -16.10 -2.60 -2.17
N HIS A 27 -15.02 -2.79 -1.41
CA HIS A 27 -13.70 -2.19 -1.64
C HIS A 27 -12.66 -3.18 -2.19
N ALA A 28 -11.71 -2.65 -2.97
CA ALA A 28 -10.56 -3.40 -3.49
C ALA A 28 -9.40 -3.35 -2.48
N PRO A 29 -8.71 -4.47 -2.20
CA PRO A 29 -7.51 -4.47 -1.36
C PRO A 29 -6.43 -3.56 -1.96
N MET A 30 -5.74 -2.83 -1.08
CA MET A 30 -4.60 -1.99 -1.43
C MET A 30 -3.37 -2.43 -0.63
N THR A 31 -2.25 -2.62 -1.33
CA THR A 31 -0.95 -2.97 -0.74
C THR A 31 0.06 -1.88 -1.03
N VAL A 32 0.97 -1.62 -0.10
CA VAL A 32 2.11 -0.71 -0.25
C VAL A 32 3.35 -1.42 0.27
N ASP A 33 4.38 -1.53 -0.57
CA ASP A 33 5.65 -2.14 -0.20
C ASP A 33 6.65 -1.06 0.20
N TYR A 34 7.38 -1.33 1.29
CA TYR A 34 8.37 -0.43 1.86
C TYR A 34 9.75 -1.09 1.84
N GLU A 35 10.77 -0.31 1.47
CA GLU A 35 12.17 -0.74 1.55
C GLU A 35 12.71 -0.47 2.97
N LEU A 36 12.51 -1.44 3.86
CA LEU A 36 13.06 -1.41 5.22
C LEU A 36 14.43 -2.07 5.24
N ALA A 37 15.44 -1.39 5.79
CA ALA A 37 16.74 -1.98 6.11
C ALA A 37 16.74 -2.38 7.60
N PHE A 38 17.09 -3.64 7.88
CA PHE A 38 17.22 -4.20 9.23
C PHE A 38 18.69 -4.38 9.61
#